data_AF-A0AAW0ZQH8-F1
#
_entry.id   AF-A0AAW0ZQH8-F1
#
_cell.length_a   1.000
_cell.length_b   1.000
_cell.length_c   1.000
_cell.angle_alpha   90.00
_cell.angle_beta   90.00
_cell.angle_gamma   90.00
#
_symmetry.space_group_name_H-M   'P 1'
#
loop_
_entity.id
_entity.type
_entity.pdbx_description
1 polymer ?
#
loop_
_entity_poly.entity_id
_entity_poly.type
_entity_poly.pdbx_seq_one_letter_code
_entity_poly.pdbx_strand_id
1 'polypeptide(L)'
;MPKSIPARWLEYKPYGTVINGTKILPFKVPLKEAVSNNLEPEKRFTVSVLVQAFPRIKYIIDLTNTDRYYDEKEFTNSGIKYEKIMVRGREVPSVDVMNKFFKTMDDFTSACGEGESTLHHIGSVYPHDQSCLYYYSNILRCKYLPFENAYLRSSNTKISKSSF
;
A
#
# COMPACT_ATOMS: atom_id res chain seq x y z
N MET A 1 18.93 -4.28 13.33
CA MET A 1 18.00 -5.40 13.61
C MET A 1 16.68 -4.84 14.14
N PRO A 2 15.50 -5.11 13.56
CA PRO A 2 14.27 -4.97 14.32
C PRO A 2 14.27 -6.10 15.34
N LYS A 3 14.40 -5.77 16.63
CA LYS A 3 14.34 -6.78 17.70
C LYS A 3 12.89 -7.12 18.09
N SER A 4 11.91 -6.41 17.55
CA SER A 4 10.51 -6.56 17.93
C SER A 4 9.56 -6.19 16.81
N ILE A 5 8.37 -6.77 16.88
CA ILE A 5 7.22 -6.43 16.05
C ILE A 5 6.87 -4.94 16.28
N PRO A 6 6.60 -4.15 15.23
CA PRO A 6 6.22 -2.75 15.38
C PRO A 6 4.95 -2.60 16.23
N ALA A 7 4.84 -1.49 16.97
CA ALA A 7 3.64 -1.17 17.72
C ALA A 7 2.40 -1.27 16.81
N ARG A 8 1.27 -1.79 17.32
CA ARG A 8 -0.01 -1.90 16.61
C ARG A 8 0.01 -2.73 15.32
N TRP A 9 1.13 -3.34 14.92
CA TRP A 9 1.23 -4.09 13.65
C TRP A 9 0.25 -5.27 13.58
N LEU A 10 -0.04 -5.89 14.73
CA LEU A 10 -1.01 -6.98 14.86
C LEU A 10 -2.47 -6.52 14.81
N GLU A 11 -2.75 -5.23 15.01
CA GLU A 11 -4.11 -4.67 14.93
C GLU A 11 -4.59 -4.54 13.47
N TYR A 12 -3.68 -4.63 12.50
CA TYR A 12 -3.98 -4.41 11.09
C TYR A 12 -4.02 -5.69 10.28
N LYS A 13 -4.99 -5.73 9.36
CA LYS A 13 -5.06 -6.75 8.32
C LYS A 13 -3.78 -6.72 7.47
N PRO A 14 -3.28 -7.89 7.01
CA PRO A 14 -2.12 -7.97 6.13
C PRO A 14 -2.23 -7.09 4.88
N TYR A 15 -3.38 -7.12 4.21
CA TYR A 15 -3.63 -6.38 2.98
C TYR A 15 -5.10 -5.96 2.86
N GLY A 16 -5.33 -4.89 2.06
CA GLY A 16 -6.66 -4.42 1.67
C GLY A 16 -7.13 -5.05 0.37
N THR A 17 -8.03 -4.35 -0.33
CA THR A 17 -8.45 -4.69 -1.69
C THR A 17 -7.79 -3.75 -2.69
N VAL A 18 -7.71 -4.16 -3.96
CA VAL A 18 -7.27 -3.26 -5.03
C VAL A 18 -8.16 -2.01 -5.04
N ILE A 19 -7.53 -0.83 -5.10
CA ILE A 19 -8.25 0.44 -5.15
C ILE A 19 -8.99 0.49 -6.48
N ASN A 20 -10.32 0.62 -6.41
CA ASN A 20 -11.20 0.61 -7.58
C ASN A 20 -10.74 1.63 -8.64
N GLY A 21 -10.73 1.21 -9.91
CA GLY A 21 -10.26 2.01 -11.05
C GLY A 21 -8.74 2.19 -11.12
N THR A 22 -7.98 1.47 -10.27
CA THR A 22 -6.52 1.43 -10.33
C THR A 22 -6.04 -0.02 -10.28
N LYS A 23 -4.72 -0.23 -10.37
CA LYS A 23 -4.08 -1.51 -10.11
C LYS A 23 -3.29 -1.49 -8.77
N ILE A 24 -3.73 -0.71 -7.79
CA ILE A 24 -2.97 -0.48 -6.55
C ILE A 24 -3.51 -1.37 -5.41
N LEU A 25 -2.66 -2.19 -4.78
CA LEU A 25 -3.02 -2.92 -3.55
C LEU A 25 -2.29 -2.31 -2.34
N PRO A 26 -3.03 -1.78 -1.36
CA PRO A 26 -2.45 -1.40 -0.09
C PRO A 26 -2.25 -2.65 0.78
N PHE A 27 -1.08 -2.75 1.43
CA PHE A 27 -0.81 -3.77 2.44
C PHE A 27 0.10 -3.23 3.55
N LYS A 28 0.06 -3.84 4.74
CA LYS A 28 0.91 -3.43 5.87
C LYS A 28 2.34 -3.95 5.66
N VAL A 29 3.35 -3.35 6.27
CA VAL A 29 4.73 -3.81 6.06
C VAL A 29 4.94 -5.31 6.41
N PRO A 30 5.48 -6.15 5.51
CA PRO A 30 5.86 -7.52 5.85
C PRO A 30 7.07 -7.50 6.78
N LEU A 31 7.20 -8.54 7.61
CA LEU A 31 8.32 -8.67 8.55
C LEU A 31 9.23 -9.83 8.14
N LYS A 32 10.52 -9.74 8.49
CA LYS A 32 11.47 -10.86 8.40
C LYS A 32 10.94 -12.02 9.23
N GLU A 33 11.17 -13.25 8.75
CA GLU A 33 10.81 -14.47 9.48
C GLU A 33 11.34 -14.47 10.92
N ALA A 34 12.57 -14.02 11.12
CA ALA A 34 13.19 -13.92 12.46
C ALA A 34 12.46 -12.96 13.43
N VAL A 35 11.60 -12.06 12.94
CA VAL A 35 10.80 -11.13 13.75
C VAL A 35 9.40 -11.68 14.01
N SER A 36 8.82 -12.43 13.06
CA SER A 36 7.46 -12.96 13.15
C SER A 36 7.37 -14.44 13.54
N ASN A 37 8.49 -15.16 13.69
CA ASN A 37 8.51 -16.60 14.02
C ASN A 37 7.83 -16.96 15.35
N ASN A 38 7.78 -16.03 16.31
CA ASN A 38 7.09 -16.21 17.59
C ASN A 38 5.58 -15.96 17.51
N LEU A 39 5.05 -15.58 16.35
CA LEU A 39 3.62 -15.45 16.12
C LEU A 39 3.00 -16.77 15.65
N GLU A 40 1.72 -16.93 15.93
CA GLU A 40 0.87 -17.95 15.29
C GLU A 40 0.98 -17.84 13.76
N PRO A 41 1.04 -18.97 13.02
CA PRO A 41 1.21 -18.97 11.57
C PRO A 41 0.25 -18.03 10.83
N GLU A 42 -1.01 -17.94 11.25
CA GLU A 42 -2.06 -17.14 10.63
C GLU A 42 -1.86 -15.62 10.85
N LYS A 43 -1.09 -15.25 11.87
CA LYS A 43 -0.74 -13.86 12.19
C LYS A 43 0.57 -13.42 11.54
N ARG A 44 1.32 -14.35 10.94
CA ARG A 44 2.57 -14.03 10.24
C ARG A 44 2.25 -13.37 8.91
N PHE A 45 3.07 -12.38 8.56
CA PHE A 45 3.00 -11.73 7.27
C PHE A 45 4.41 -11.33 6.84
N THR A 46 4.99 -12.15 5.98
CA THR A 46 6.35 -12.01 5.45
C THR A 46 6.29 -11.75 3.95
N VAL A 47 7.44 -11.44 3.32
CA VAL A 47 7.49 -11.20 1.87
C VAL A 47 7.02 -12.43 1.11
N SER A 48 7.41 -13.63 1.57
CA SER A 48 6.96 -14.91 1.01
C SER A 48 5.42 -15.03 1.02
N VAL A 49 4.78 -14.77 2.16
CA VAL A 49 3.31 -14.81 2.29
C VAL A 49 2.64 -13.84 1.32
N LEU A 50 3.18 -12.63 1.16
CA LEU A 50 2.67 -11.63 0.24
C LEU A 50 2.77 -12.08 -1.23
N VAL A 51 3.95 -12.55 -1.65
CA VAL A 51 4.18 -12.98 -3.04
C VAL A 51 3.33 -14.20 -3.39
N GLN A 52 3.14 -15.12 -2.45
CA GLN A 52 2.23 -16.27 -2.63
C GLN A 52 0.77 -15.84 -2.76
N ALA A 53 0.32 -14.88 -1.94
CA ALA A 53 -1.05 -14.36 -2.01
C ALA A 53 -1.32 -13.59 -3.31
N PHE A 54 -0.30 -12.93 -3.87
CA PHE A 54 -0.42 -12.10 -5.07
C PHE A 54 0.72 -12.37 -6.06
N PRO A 55 0.69 -13.52 -6.77
CA PRO A 55 1.74 -13.92 -7.70
C PRO A 55 1.87 -13.00 -8.94
N ARG A 56 0.91 -12.10 -9.14
CA ARG A 56 0.91 -11.11 -10.22
C ARG A 56 1.51 -9.75 -9.83
N ILE A 57 1.99 -9.59 -8.59
CA ILE A 57 2.74 -8.39 -8.20
C ILE A 57 3.98 -8.28 -9.10
N LYS A 58 4.19 -7.11 -9.69
CA LYS A 58 5.39 -6.80 -10.49
C LYS A 58 6.19 -5.63 -9.94
N TYR A 59 5.57 -4.77 -9.14
CA TYR A 59 6.20 -3.56 -8.63
C TYR A 59 5.87 -3.32 -7.16
N ILE A 60 6.87 -2.93 -6.40
CA ILE A 60 6.75 -2.52 -5.00
C ILE A 60 7.24 -1.09 -4.87
N ILE A 61 6.41 -0.21 -4.33
CA ILE A 61 6.86 1.10 -3.84
C ILE A 61 6.78 1.06 -2.31
N ASP A 62 7.93 1.07 -1.67
CA ASP A 62 8.04 1.10 -0.23
C ASP A 62 8.12 2.55 0.27
N LEU A 63 7.13 2.96 1.07
CA LEU A 63 7.10 4.31 1.66
C LEU A 63 7.64 4.36 3.10
N THR A 64 8.10 3.23 3.65
CA THR A 64 8.60 3.21 5.02
C THR A 64 9.91 3.97 5.14
N ASN A 65 10.08 4.75 6.22
CA ASN A 65 11.32 5.47 6.49
C ASN A 65 12.41 4.60 7.18
N THR A 66 12.54 3.33 6.78
CA THR A 66 13.50 2.39 7.38
C THR A 66 13.64 1.11 6.55
N ASP A 67 14.82 0.50 6.54
CA ASP A 67 15.09 -0.76 5.82
C ASP A 67 15.16 -1.97 6.77
N ARG A 68 14.61 -1.82 7.97
CA ARG A 68 14.73 -2.86 9.00
C ARG A 68 13.81 -4.05 8.77
N TYR A 69 12.63 -3.84 8.19
CA TYR A 69 11.50 -4.78 8.28
C TYR A 69 11.62 -6.03 7.43
N TYR A 70 12.24 -5.94 6.26
CA TYR A 70 12.48 -7.04 5.31
C TYR A 70 13.76 -6.74 4.52
N ASP A 71 14.25 -7.68 3.71
CA ASP A 71 15.30 -7.41 2.72
C ASP A 71 14.66 -7.17 1.35
N GLU A 72 14.98 -6.06 0.69
CA GLU A 72 14.46 -5.75 -0.65
C GLU A 72 14.79 -6.85 -1.68
N LYS A 73 15.87 -7.60 -1.44
CA LYS A 73 16.26 -8.74 -2.28
C LYS A 73 15.22 -9.84 -2.31
N GLU A 74 14.39 -9.97 -1.28
CA GLU A 74 13.28 -10.93 -1.27
C GLU A 74 12.27 -10.65 -2.41
N PHE A 75 12.09 -9.36 -2.75
CA PHE A 75 11.29 -8.95 -3.91
C PHE A 75 12.05 -9.08 -5.22
N THR A 76 13.26 -8.54 -5.31
CA THR A 76 13.99 -8.50 -6.59
C THR A 76 14.40 -9.90 -7.07
N ASN A 77 14.75 -10.82 -6.16
CA ASN A 77 14.98 -12.23 -6.49
C ASN A 77 13.72 -12.94 -7.01
N SER A 78 12.54 -12.44 -6.67
CA SER A 78 11.25 -12.93 -7.18
C SER A 78 10.85 -12.26 -8.50
N GLY A 79 11.74 -11.48 -9.14
CA GLY A 79 11.46 -10.76 -10.39
C GLY A 79 10.54 -9.55 -10.21
N ILE A 80 10.37 -9.08 -8.98
CA ILE A 80 9.53 -7.93 -8.64
C ILE A 80 10.42 -6.69 -8.58
N LYS A 81 10.09 -5.65 -9.35
CA LYS A 81 10.80 -4.37 -9.28
C LYS A 81 10.49 -3.67 -7.96
N TYR A 82 11.49 -3.07 -7.36
CA TYR A 82 11.39 -2.45 -6.05
C TYR A 82 11.90 -1.02 -6.10
N GLU A 83 11.10 -0.08 -5.58
CA GLU A 83 11.49 1.32 -5.42
C GLU A 83 11.23 1.78 -3.99
N LYS A 84 12.24 2.41 -3.39
CA LYS A 84 12.16 2.97 -2.04
C LYS A 84 11.96 4.49 -2.10
N ILE A 85 10.92 4.96 -1.42
CA ILE A 85 10.64 6.38 -1.24
C ILE A 85 10.47 6.63 0.25
N MET A 86 11.53 7.09 0.91
CA MET A 86 11.52 7.31 2.36
C MET A 86 10.53 8.42 2.73
N VAL A 87 9.36 8.07 3.28
CA VAL A 87 8.36 9.02 3.76
C VAL A 87 8.41 9.12 5.28
N ARG A 88 8.72 10.32 5.80
CA ARG A 88 8.66 10.57 7.24
C ARG A 88 7.23 10.41 7.74
N GLY A 89 7.05 9.58 8.77
CA GLY A 89 5.75 9.41 9.41
C GLY A 89 5.33 10.67 10.16
N ARG A 90 4.03 10.88 10.33
CA ARG A 90 3.42 12.02 11.05
C ARG A 90 3.68 13.41 10.45
N GLU A 91 4.30 13.48 9.28
CA GLU A 91 4.59 14.71 8.54
C GLU A 91 3.97 14.64 7.14
N VAL A 92 3.56 15.79 6.60
CA VAL A 92 3.15 15.87 5.20
C VAL A 92 4.40 15.68 4.33
N PRO A 93 4.39 14.76 3.36
CA PRO A 93 5.53 14.57 2.45
C PRO A 93 5.88 15.86 1.72
N SER A 94 7.18 16.12 1.50
CA SER A 94 7.60 17.27 0.69
C SER A 94 7.15 17.15 -0.76
N VAL A 95 7.09 18.26 -1.47
CA VAL A 95 6.77 18.31 -2.90
C VAL A 95 7.69 17.39 -3.71
N ASP A 96 8.98 17.32 -3.37
CA ASP A 96 9.93 16.44 -4.05
C ASP A 96 9.62 14.95 -3.83
N VAL A 97 9.25 14.57 -2.60
CA VAL A 97 8.85 13.20 -2.28
C VAL A 97 7.57 12.83 -3.03
N MET A 98 6.61 13.76 -3.11
CA MET A 98 5.39 13.58 -3.88
C MET A 98 5.67 13.44 -5.38
N ASN A 99 6.52 14.30 -5.95
CA ASN A 99 6.92 14.25 -7.35
C ASN A 99 7.63 12.93 -7.68
N LYS A 100 8.54 12.49 -6.81
CA LYS A 100 9.19 11.17 -6.95
C LYS A 100 8.15 10.05 -6.96
N PHE A 101 7.23 10.05 -6.00
CA PHE A 101 6.18 9.04 -5.91
C PHE A 101 5.32 8.98 -7.18
N PHE A 102 4.85 10.12 -7.67
CA PHE A 102 4.06 10.18 -8.89
C PHE A 102 4.83 9.73 -10.11
N LYS A 103 6.09 10.14 -10.25
CA LYS A 103 6.92 9.71 -11.36
C LYS A 103 7.11 8.19 -11.34
N THR A 104 7.42 7.62 -10.18
CA THR A 104 7.54 6.15 -10.02
C THR A 104 6.23 5.44 -10.39
N MET A 105 5.09 5.97 -9.98
CA MET A 105 3.78 5.43 -10.35
C MET A 105 3.53 5.48 -11.86
N ASP A 106 3.86 6.59 -12.52
CA ASP A 106 3.70 6.78 -13.95
C ASP A 106 4.63 5.83 -14.74
N ASP A 107 5.90 5.73 -14.33
CA ASP A 107 6.89 4.81 -14.91
C ASP A 107 6.40 3.35 -14.80
N PHE A 108 5.86 2.96 -13.65
CA PHE A 108 5.37 1.60 -13.43
C PHE A 108 4.08 1.32 -14.20
N THR A 109 3.18 2.28 -14.27
CA THR A 109 1.91 2.13 -15.02
C THR A 109 2.17 2.00 -16.52
N SER A 110 3.08 2.81 -17.06
CA SER A 110 3.44 2.82 -18.49
C SER A 110 4.17 1.53 -18.92
N ALA A 111 4.86 0.88 -17.99
CA ALA A 111 5.56 -0.37 -18.24
C ALA A 111 4.66 -1.63 -18.19
N CYS A 112 3.34 -1.48 -17.95
CA CYS A 112 2.40 -2.59 -17.92
C CYS A 112 1.68 -2.75 -19.26
N GLY A 113 1.68 -3.96 -19.82
CA GLY A 113 0.83 -4.26 -20.98
C GLY A 113 -0.67 -4.22 -20.65
N GLU A 114 -1.51 -3.95 -21.65
CA GLU A 114 -2.96 -4.14 -21.50
C GLU A 114 -3.25 -5.60 -21.12
N GLY A 115 -3.99 -5.82 -20.02
CA GLY A 115 -4.30 -7.15 -19.49
C GLY A 115 -3.40 -7.64 -18.35
N GLU A 116 -2.29 -6.97 -18.05
CA GLU A 116 -1.47 -7.31 -16.88
C GLU A 116 -2.06 -6.66 -15.61
N SER A 117 -2.48 -7.49 -14.65
CA SER A 117 -2.94 -7.08 -13.31
C SER A 117 -1.76 -6.66 -12.45
N THR A 118 -1.08 -5.59 -12.86
CA THR A 118 0.10 -5.12 -12.17
C THR A 118 -0.26 -4.46 -10.86
N LEU A 119 0.06 -5.13 -9.76
CA LEU A 119 -0.11 -4.53 -8.46
C LEU A 119 0.98 -3.51 -8.19
N HIS A 120 0.60 -2.27 -7.90
CA HIS A 120 1.50 -1.25 -7.36
C HIS A 120 1.25 -1.12 -5.85
N HIS A 121 2.33 -1.12 -5.06
CA HIS A 121 2.26 -1.06 -3.60
C HIS A 121 2.47 0.36 -3.08
N ILE A 122 1.93 0.64 -1.87
CA ILE A 122 2.33 1.73 -0.99
C ILE A 122 2.56 1.15 0.42
N GLY A 123 3.82 1.10 0.86
CA GLY A 123 4.17 0.54 2.17
C GLY A 123 4.20 1.57 3.28
N SER A 124 3.28 1.48 4.25
CA SER A 124 3.38 2.25 5.50
C SER A 124 3.49 1.31 6.71
N VAL A 125 4.24 1.74 7.72
CA VAL A 125 4.37 1.07 9.01
C VAL A 125 3.03 1.02 9.75
N TYR A 126 2.15 1.98 9.47
CA TYR A 126 0.84 2.10 10.12
C TYR A 126 -0.24 2.34 9.05
N PRO A 127 -1.01 1.31 8.68
CA PRO A 127 -2.17 1.43 7.81
C PRO A 127 -3.27 2.38 8.30
N HIS A 128 -3.13 2.95 9.51
CA HIS A 128 -4.16 3.76 10.16
C HIS A 128 -3.63 5.04 10.80
N ASP A 129 -2.40 5.46 10.48
CA ASP A 129 -2.13 6.90 10.46
C ASP A 129 -2.90 7.42 9.23
N GLN A 130 -4.22 7.55 9.42
CA GLN A 130 -5.20 7.73 8.35
C GLN A 130 -4.80 8.87 7.44
N SER A 131 -4.10 9.88 7.96
CA SER A 131 -3.52 10.99 7.18
C SER A 131 -2.76 10.50 5.94
N CYS A 132 -1.73 9.65 6.05
CA CYS A 132 -0.89 9.31 4.90
C CYS A 132 -1.60 8.39 3.89
N LEU A 133 -2.22 7.30 4.31
CA LEU A 133 -2.92 6.42 3.35
C LEU A 133 -4.19 7.07 2.79
N TYR A 134 -4.93 7.86 3.58
CA TYR A 134 -6.05 8.67 3.05
C TYR A 134 -5.52 9.73 2.09
N TYR A 135 -4.45 10.43 2.42
CA TYR A 135 -3.81 11.43 1.56
C TYR A 135 -3.34 10.81 0.26
N TYR A 136 -2.56 9.73 0.29
CA TYR A 136 -2.14 9.01 -0.91
C TYR A 136 -3.33 8.40 -1.65
N SER A 137 -4.32 7.81 -0.97
CA SER A 137 -5.50 7.26 -1.65
C SER A 137 -6.35 8.34 -2.32
N ASN A 138 -6.52 9.51 -1.71
CA ASN A 138 -7.25 10.63 -2.30
C ASN A 138 -6.47 11.26 -3.44
N ILE A 139 -5.16 11.38 -3.29
CA ILE A 139 -4.28 11.86 -4.34
C ILE A 139 -4.27 10.91 -5.54
N LEU A 140 -4.19 9.60 -5.28
CA LEU A 140 -4.28 8.58 -6.31
C LEU A 140 -5.65 8.61 -6.98
N ARG A 141 -6.73 8.83 -6.22
CA ARG A 141 -8.07 9.03 -6.78
C ARG A 141 -8.14 10.28 -7.65
N CYS A 142 -7.61 11.42 -7.21
CA CYS A 142 -7.64 12.66 -7.98
C CYS A 142 -6.81 12.59 -9.26
N LYS A 143 -5.67 11.88 -9.24
CA LYS A 143 -4.77 11.81 -10.41
C LYS A 143 -5.11 10.67 -11.37
N TYR A 144 -5.51 9.51 -10.85
CA TYR A 144 -5.67 8.28 -11.64
C TYR A 144 -7.12 7.81 -11.82
N LEU A 145 -8.11 8.44 -11.18
CA LEU A 145 -9.53 8.15 -11.49
C LEU A 145 -10.16 9.29 -12.29
N PRO A 146 -10.99 8.97 -13.30
CA PRO A 146 -11.84 9.96 -13.94
C PRO A 146 -12.73 10.67 -12.92
N PHE A 147 -12.88 11.99 -13.08
CA PHE A 147 -13.60 12.90 -12.19
C PHE A 147 -15.06 12.49 -11.88
N GLU A 148 -15.65 11.60 -12.67
CA GLU A 148 -17.07 11.23 -12.57
C GLU A 148 -17.45 10.38 -11.34
N ASN A 149 -16.51 9.74 -10.64
CA ASN A 149 -16.83 8.86 -9.51
C ASN A 149 -16.67 9.50 -8.12
N ALA A 150 -16.23 10.75 -8.02
CA ALA A 150 -16.08 11.43 -6.74
C ALA A 150 -17.41 11.98 -6.17
N TYR A 151 -18.43 12.17 -7.01
CA TYR A 151 -19.68 12.84 -6.61
C TYR A 151 -20.82 11.87 -6.21
N LEU A 152 -20.80 10.61 -6.66
CA LEU A 152 -21.95 9.70 -6.49
C LEU A 152 -22.05 8.97 -5.13
N ARG A 153 -21.20 9.32 -4.15
CA ARG A 153 -21.32 8.80 -2.77
C ARG A 153 -21.88 9.80 -1.75
N SER A 154 -22.17 11.04 -2.13
CA SER A 154 -22.85 12.02 -1.25
C SER A 154 -24.36 12.06 -1.40
N SER A 155 -24.95 11.35 -2.37
CA SER A 155 -26.37 11.50 -2.74
C SER A 155 -27.26 10.27 -2.55
N ASN A 156 -26.80 9.20 -1.88
CA ASN A 156 -27.62 8.01 -1.63
C ASN A 156 -27.89 7.67 -0.15
N THR A 157 -27.67 8.61 0.78
CA THR A 157 -28.36 8.55 2.08
C THR A 157 -29.71 9.25 1.94
N LYS A 158 -30.70 8.54 1.37
CA LYS A 158 -32.10 8.91 1.54
C LYS A 158 -32.40 8.86 3.04
N ILE A 159 -32.42 10.02 3.68
CA ILE A 159 -33.11 10.20 4.96
C ILE A 159 -34.57 9.89 4.68
N SER A 160 -35.05 8.73 5.14
CA SER A 160 -36.48 8.49 5.27
C SER A 160 -37.02 9.50 6.28
N LYS A 161 -37.70 10.54 5.79
CA LYS A 161 -38.66 11.26 6.61
C LYS A 161 -39.83 10.30 6.83
N SER A 162 -39.89 9.64 7.98
CA SER A 162 -41.15 9.11 8.49
C SER A 162 -41.90 10.26 9.16
N SER A 163 -42.92 10.75 8.47
CA SER A 163 -44.05 11.44 9.09
C SER A 163 -44.94 10.36 9.71
N PHE A 164 -45.15 10.43 11.03
CA PHE A 164 -46.42 10.28 11.75
C PHE A 164 -46.14 10.43 13.25
#